data_AF-A0A948XML4-F1
#
_entry.id   AF-A0A948XML4-F1
#
_cell.length_a   1.000
_cell.length_b   1.000
_cell.length_c   1.000
_cell.angle_alpha   90.00
_cell.angle_beta   90.00
_cell.angle_gamma   90.00
#
_symmetry.space_group_name_H-M   'P 1'
#
loop_
_entity.id
_entity.type
_entity.pdbx_description
1 polymer ?
#
loop_
_entity_poly.entity_id
_entity_poly.type
_entity_poly.pdbx_seq_one_letter_code
_entity_poly.pdbx_strand_id
1 'polypeptide(L)'
;MNLAWLVLAGIAVWALVRLGRQGERRGRAQWRVAATLFSAVMLGAGALLAFRGAWLPAVGLIGAGLWLTLASRQRTVAPRAEDMSPAEARSLLGVSAAATPQEINAAWKRLMGRAHPDQGGTEGLASRLNAARDRLLKG
;
A
#
# COMPACT_ATOMS: atom_id res chain seq x y z
N MET A 1 11.19 22.31 27.28
CA MET A 1 10.92 21.86 25.89
C MET A 1 9.67 22.56 25.43
N ASN A 2 9.80 23.54 24.54
CA ASN A 2 8.73 24.50 24.26
C ASN A 2 7.71 23.86 23.30
N LEU A 3 6.42 24.16 23.45
CA LEU A 3 5.33 23.56 22.67
C LEU A 3 5.55 23.65 21.15
N ALA A 4 6.19 24.73 20.70
CA ALA A 4 6.60 24.93 19.31
C ALA A 4 7.48 23.80 18.74
N TRP A 5 8.41 23.26 19.55
CA TRP A 5 9.29 22.16 19.13
C TRP A 5 8.54 20.83 18.98
N LEU A 6 7.50 20.61 19.77
CA LEU A 6 6.65 19.41 19.65
C LEU A 6 5.76 19.48 18.40
N VAL A 7 5.23 20.66 18.08
CA VAL A 7 4.44 20.88 16.86
C VAL A 7 5.31 20.71 15.62
N LEU A 8 6.52 21.27 15.61
CA LEU A 8 7.47 21.12 14.50
C LEU A 8 7.90 19.65 14.31
N ALA A 9 8.14 18.91 15.40
CA ALA A 9 8.44 17.48 15.34
C ALA A 9 7.27 16.68 14.76
N GLY A 10 6.03 16.99 15.16
CA GLY A 10 4.82 16.36 14.60
C GLY A 10 4.66 16.61 13.09
N ILE A 11 4.88 17.85 12.65
CA ILE A 11 4.84 18.23 11.22
C ILE A 11 5.95 17.53 10.44
N ALA A 12 7.16 17.46 10.99
CA ALA A 12 8.29 16.78 10.35
C ALA A 12 8.02 15.28 10.18
N VAL A 13 7.49 14.61 11.20
CA VAL A 13 7.09 13.20 11.14
C VAL A 13 5.97 13.00 10.10
N TRP A 14 4.95 13.85 10.10
CA TRP A 14 3.86 13.80 9.13
C TRP A 14 4.37 13.99 7.70
N ALA A 15 5.27 14.94 7.47
CA ALA A 15 5.88 15.20 6.17
C ALA A 15 6.72 14.01 5.70
N LEU A 16 7.51 13.39 6.58
CA LEU A 16 8.33 12.21 6.26
C LEU A 16 7.47 11.00 5.87
N VAL A 17 6.38 10.77 6.62
CA VAL A 17 5.40 9.71 6.30
C VAL A 17 4.70 10.00 4.98
N ARG A 18 4.31 11.27 4.73
CA ARG A 18 3.60 11.67 3.50
C ARG A 18 4.51 11.60 2.27
N LEU A 19 5.75 12.03 2.39
CA LEU A 19 6.74 11.99 1.30
C LEU A 19 7.15 10.56 0.99
N GLY A 20 7.29 9.72 2.01
CA GLY A 20 7.52 8.28 1.85
C GLY A 20 6.40 7.54 1.12
N ARG A 21 5.15 8.02 1.22
CA ARG A 21 4.01 7.50 0.46
C ARG A 21 3.98 7.93 -1.01
N GLN A 22 4.73 8.98 -1.40
CA GLN A 22 4.78 9.46 -2.79
C GLN A 22 5.90 8.80 -3.61
N GLY A 23 6.80 8.04 -2.99
CA GLY A 23 7.87 7.31 -3.66
C GLY A 23 7.41 5.98 -4.27
N GLU A 24 6.49 6.00 -5.23
CA GLU A 24 5.95 4.80 -5.88
C GLU A 24 6.93 4.05 -6.80
N ARG A 25 8.18 4.53 -6.99
CA ARG A 25 8.98 4.11 -8.15
C ARG A 25 9.92 2.93 -8.01
N ARG A 26 10.20 2.39 -6.82
CA ARG A 26 10.91 1.09 -6.66
C ARG A 26 11.12 0.80 -5.17
N GLY A 27 10.48 -0.24 -4.65
CA GLY A 27 10.81 -0.77 -3.33
C GLY A 27 9.76 -0.57 -2.24
N ARG A 28 8.51 -1.01 -2.47
CA ARG A 28 7.50 -1.18 -1.41
C ARG A 28 8.02 -2.00 -0.21
N ALA A 29 9.02 -2.87 -0.42
CA ALA A 29 9.68 -3.62 0.64
C ALA A 29 10.60 -2.75 1.51
N GLN A 30 11.39 -1.84 0.93
CA GLN A 30 12.35 -0.99 1.65
C GLN A 30 11.64 0.02 2.56
N TRP A 31 10.54 0.60 2.08
CA TRP A 31 9.76 1.56 2.85
C TRP A 31 9.06 0.92 4.06
N ARG A 32 8.58 -0.32 3.93
CA ARG A 32 7.99 -1.08 5.05
C ARG A 32 9.01 -1.34 6.15
N VAL A 33 10.22 -1.75 5.78
CA VAL A 33 11.32 -1.97 6.73
C VAL A 33 11.68 -0.65 7.44
N ALA A 34 11.82 0.44 6.69
CA ALA A 34 12.09 1.76 7.26
C ALA A 34 10.98 2.21 8.23
N ALA A 35 9.70 2.03 7.87
CA ALA A 35 8.56 2.37 8.72
C ALA A 35 8.50 1.51 9.99
N THR A 36 8.81 0.21 9.91
CA THR A 36 8.86 -0.66 11.09
C THR A 36 10.01 -0.31 12.03
N LEU A 37 11.19 0.00 11.49
CA LEU A 37 12.34 0.43 12.27
C LEU A 37 12.07 1.78 12.96
N PHE A 38 11.51 2.74 12.22
CA PHE A 38 11.13 4.03 12.77
C PHE A 38 10.05 3.91 13.86
N SER A 39 9.05 3.06 13.65
CA SER A 39 8.05 2.75 14.68
C SER A 39 8.69 2.17 15.94
N ALA A 40 9.65 1.25 15.82
CA ALA A 40 10.34 0.66 16.97
C ALA A 40 11.11 1.73 17.77
N VAL A 41 11.76 2.68 17.08
CA VAL A 41 12.43 3.82 17.72
C VAL A 41 11.44 4.71 18.46
N MET A 42 10.28 5.01 17.88
CA MET A 42 9.24 5.82 18.54
C MET A 42 8.69 5.13 19.80
N LEU A 43 8.46 3.81 19.75
CA LEU A 43 8.00 3.04 20.91
C LEU A 43 9.04 3.03 22.03
N GLY A 44 10.33 2.80 21.69
CA GLY A 44 11.43 2.82 22.66
C GLY A 44 11.64 4.20 23.30
N ALA A 45 11.62 5.27 22.50
CA ALA A 45 11.73 6.64 22.99
C ALA A 45 10.55 7.03 23.88
N GLY A 46 9.33 6.63 23.50
CA GLY A 46 8.14 6.82 24.31
C GLY A 46 8.20 6.09 25.65
N ALA A 47 8.66 4.83 25.68
CA ALA A 47 8.86 4.08 26.91
C ALA A 47 9.90 4.75 27.84
N LEU A 48 11.04 5.20 27.30
CA LEU A 48 12.07 5.92 28.06
C LEU A 48 11.55 7.23 28.66
N LEU A 49 10.70 7.96 27.93
CA LEU A 49 10.07 9.18 28.44
C LEU A 49 9.06 8.90 29.54
N ALA A 50 8.30 7.81 29.45
CA ALA A 50 7.39 7.38 30.51
C ALA A 50 8.15 7.07 31.81
N PHE A 51 9.26 6.33 31.72
CA PHE A 51 10.14 6.03 32.87
C PHE A 51 10.73 7.29 33.51
N ARG A 52 10.96 8.36 32.74
CA ARG A 52 11.46 9.66 33.23
C ARG A 52 10.36 10.58 33.75
N GLY A 53 9.12 10.11 33.87
CA GLY A 53 7.99 10.91 34.37
C GLY A 53 7.35 11.84 33.31
N ALA A 54 7.80 11.79 32.05
CA ALA A 54 7.28 12.62 30.97
C ALA A 54 6.14 11.90 30.21
N TRP A 55 4.99 11.74 30.87
CA TRP A 55 3.93 10.83 30.41
C TRP A 55 3.18 11.37 29.18
N LEU A 56 2.98 12.69 29.09
CA LEU A 56 2.34 13.35 27.94
C LEU A 56 3.06 13.08 26.60
N PRO A 57 4.37 13.38 26.45
CA PRO A 57 5.08 13.08 25.21
C PRO A 57 5.27 11.57 24.99
N ALA A 58 5.35 10.78 26.06
CA ALA A 58 5.45 9.32 25.98
C ALA A 58 4.22 8.69 25.30
N VAL A 59 3.02 9.06 25.74
CA VAL A 59 1.75 8.56 25.14
C VAL A 59 1.66 8.95 23.67
N GLY A 60 2.05 10.18 23.31
CA GLY A 60 2.06 10.64 21.92
C GLY A 60 2.99 9.82 21.01
N LEU A 61 4.21 9.55 21.46
CA LEU A 61 5.18 8.75 20.71
C LEU A 61 4.78 7.29 20.60
N ILE A 62 4.25 6.70 21.68
CA ILE A 62 3.77 5.32 21.68
C ILE A 62 2.58 5.19 20.73
N GLY A 63 1.60 6.10 20.81
CA GLY A 63 0.43 6.11 19.94
C GLY A 63 0.81 6.27 18.46
N ALA A 64 1.71 7.19 18.14
CA ALA A 64 2.20 7.38 16.78
C ALA A 64 3.01 6.18 16.26
N GLY A 65 3.81 5.54 17.11
CA GLY A 65 4.53 4.30 16.80
C GLY A 65 3.56 3.16 16.48
N LEU A 66 2.58 2.91 17.36
CA LEU A 66 1.54 1.89 17.16
C LEU A 66 0.72 2.16 15.87
N TRP A 67 0.33 3.40 15.65
CA TRP A 67 -0.37 3.79 14.42
C TRP A 67 0.46 3.48 13.17
N LEU A 68 1.75 3.83 13.16
CA LEU A 68 2.62 3.58 12.02
C LEU A 68 2.84 2.09 11.77
N THR A 69 2.95 1.28 12.82
CA THR A 69 3.04 -0.18 12.67
C THR A 69 1.76 -0.76 12.07
N LEU A 70 0.59 -0.30 12.51
CA LEU A 70 -0.69 -0.72 11.94
C LEU A 70 -0.86 -0.24 10.49
N ALA A 71 -0.53 1.01 10.20
CA ALA A 71 -0.62 1.60 8.86
C ALA A 71 0.35 0.93 7.87
N SER A 72 1.57 0.61 8.30
CA SER A 72 2.56 -0.11 7.47
C SER A 72 2.16 -1.57 7.17
N ARG A 73 1.24 -2.14 7.96
CA ARG A 73 0.69 -3.49 7.78
C ARG A 73 -0.53 -3.52 6.87
N GLN A 74 -1.16 -2.39 6.56
CA GLN A 74 -2.25 -2.34 5.59
C GLN A 74 -1.72 -2.65 4.19
N ARG A 75 -1.69 -3.94 3.85
CA ARG A 75 -1.57 -4.38 2.47
C ARG A 75 -2.91 -4.09 1.80
N THR A 76 -2.91 -3.29 0.75
CA THR A 76 -3.95 -3.42 -0.29
C THR A 76 -3.80 -4.82 -0.88
N VAL A 77 -4.54 -5.78 -0.31
CA VAL A 77 -4.64 -7.12 -0.86
C VAL A 77 -5.35 -6.96 -2.19
N ALA A 78 -4.67 -7.30 -3.28
CA ALA A 78 -5.34 -7.38 -4.56
C ALA A 78 -6.39 -8.52 -4.50
N PRO A 79 -7.58 -8.35 -5.12
CA PRO A 79 -8.58 -9.42 -5.15
C PRO A 79 -7.94 -10.70 -5.69
N ARG A 80 -8.22 -11.85 -5.06
CA ARG A 80 -7.75 -13.14 -5.60
C ARG A 80 -8.56 -13.45 -6.86
N ALA A 81 -7.97 -14.20 -7.78
CA ALA A 81 -8.68 -14.62 -9.00
C ALA A 81 -9.96 -15.42 -8.67
N GLU A 82 -9.98 -16.15 -7.56
CA GLU A 82 -11.14 -16.91 -7.07
C GLU A 82 -12.30 -16.03 -6.62
N ASP A 83 -12.04 -14.81 -6.16
CA ASP A 83 -13.07 -13.87 -5.72
C ASP A 83 -13.81 -13.24 -6.92
N MET A 84 -13.25 -13.35 -8.13
CA MET A 84 -13.76 -12.71 -9.34
C MET A 84 -14.67 -13.65 -10.12
N SER A 85 -15.87 -13.20 -10.46
CA SER A 85 -16.79 -13.99 -11.28
C SER A 85 -16.31 -14.03 -12.75
N PRO A 86 -16.60 -15.11 -13.52
CA PRO A 86 -16.30 -15.14 -14.95
C PRO A 86 -16.96 -14.00 -15.73
N ALA A 87 -18.15 -13.54 -15.32
CA ALA A 87 -18.84 -12.44 -15.97
C ALA A 87 -18.11 -11.11 -15.73
N GLU A 88 -17.69 -10.85 -14.49
CA GLU A 88 -16.89 -9.69 -14.12
C GLU A 88 -15.53 -9.69 -14.85
N ALA A 89 -14.84 -10.83 -14.89
CA ALA A 89 -13.57 -10.96 -15.59
C ALA A 89 -13.70 -10.65 -17.10
N ARG A 90 -14.78 -11.12 -17.75
CA ARG A 90 -15.07 -10.81 -19.15
C ARG A 90 -15.40 -9.34 -19.36
N SER A 91 -16.21 -8.75 -18.48
CA SER A 91 -16.52 -7.33 -18.51
C SER A 91 -15.27 -6.46 -18.35
N LEU A 92 -14.35 -6.86 -17.47
CA LEU A 92 -13.11 -6.13 -17.22
C LEU A 92 -12.16 -6.17 -18.42
N LEU A 93 -12.05 -7.33 -19.08
CA LEU A 93 -11.23 -7.48 -20.28
C LEU A 93 -11.92 -6.98 -21.56
N GLY A 94 -13.24 -6.75 -21.52
CA GLY A 94 -14.04 -6.37 -22.68
C GLY A 94 -14.12 -7.48 -23.72
N VAL A 95 -14.28 -8.73 -23.28
CA VAL A 95 -14.36 -9.92 -24.14
C VAL A 95 -15.71 -10.61 -24.02
N SER A 96 -16.13 -11.34 -25.05
CA SER A 96 -17.41 -12.04 -25.08
C SER A 96 -17.40 -13.33 -24.24
N ALA A 97 -18.58 -13.90 -24.00
CA ALA A 97 -18.72 -15.18 -23.31
C ALA A 97 -18.01 -16.35 -24.03
N ALA A 98 -17.94 -16.26 -25.37
CA ALA A 98 -17.34 -17.26 -26.26
C ALA A 98 -15.88 -16.93 -26.64
N ALA A 99 -15.26 -15.95 -25.99
CA ALA A 99 -13.91 -15.51 -26.31
C ALA A 99 -12.91 -16.66 -26.14
N THR A 100 -12.07 -16.83 -27.15
CA THR A 100 -11.00 -17.81 -27.17
C THR A 100 -9.84 -17.40 -26.24
N PRO A 101 -9.00 -18.34 -25.80
CA PRO A 101 -7.80 -18.03 -25.01
C PRO A 101 -6.88 -17.00 -25.68
N GLN A 102 -6.84 -16.96 -27.02
CA GLN A 102 -6.05 -15.99 -27.78
C GLN A 102 -6.64 -14.57 -27.66
N GLU A 103 -7.96 -14.43 -27.79
CA GLU A 103 -8.66 -13.15 -27.64
C GLU A 103 -8.53 -12.60 -26.21
N ILE A 104 -8.64 -13.48 -25.20
CA ILE A 104 -8.43 -13.11 -23.79
C ILE A 104 -7.02 -12.55 -23.57
N ASN A 105 -5.98 -13.24 -24.07
CA ASN A 105 -4.60 -12.78 -23.94
C ASN A 105 -4.33 -11.47 -24.70
N ALA A 106 -4.92 -11.31 -25.90
CA ALA A 106 -4.79 -10.08 -26.69
C ALA A 106 -5.44 -8.88 -25.99
N ALA A 107 -6.65 -9.07 -25.43
CA ALA A 107 -7.33 -8.04 -24.66
C ALA A 107 -6.56 -7.66 -23.39
N TRP A 108 -6.07 -8.66 -22.64
CA TRP A 108 -5.23 -8.44 -21.47
C TRP A 108 -3.97 -7.65 -21.82
N LYS A 109 -3.22 -8.02 -22.87
CA LYS A 109 -1.98 -7.32 -23.26
C LYS A 109 -2.23 -5.84 -23.60
N ARG A 110 -3.32 -5.54 -24.31
CA ARG A 110 -3.74 -4.17 -24.64
C ARG A 110 -4.09 -3.34 -23.40
N LEU A 111 -4.78 -3.94 -22.43
CA LEU A 111 -5.16 -3.26 -21.19
C LEU A 111 -3.97 -3.11 -20.25
N MET A 112 -3.12 -4.12 -20.15
CA MET A 112 -1.96 -4.14 -19.27
C MET A 112 -0.92 -3.08 -19.67
N GLY A 113 -0.76 -2.80 -20.97
CA GLY A 113 0.08 -1.68 -21.43
C GLY A 113 -0.35 -0.34 -20.80
N ARG A 114 -1.65 -0.05 -20.81
CA ARG A 114 -2.22 1.19 -20.23
C ARG A 114 -2.30 1.17 -18.71
N ALA A 115 -2.44 -0.01 -18.10
CA ALA A 115 -2.55 -0.16 -16.66
C ALA A 115 -1.18 -0.19 -15.95
N HIS A 116 -0.07 -0.27 -16.69
CA HIS A 116 1.25 -0.29 -16.09
C HIS A 116 1.56 1.05 -15.40
N PRO A 117 2.12 1.05 -14.16
CA PRO A 117 2.49 2.27 -13.44
C PRO A 117 3.41 3.19 -14.24
N ASP A 118 4.31 2.61 -15.03
CA ASP A 118 5.25 3.37 -15.88
C ASP A 118 4.55 4.14 -17.03
N GLN A 119 3.29 3.80 -17.35
CA GLN A 119 2.49 4.43 -18.40
C GLN A 119 1.31 5.23 -17.83
N GLY A 120 1.33 5.52 -16.52
CA GLY A 120 0.27 6.28 -15.85
C GLY A 120 -0.89 5.44 -15.31
N GLY A 121 -0.79 4.10 -15.36
CA GLY A 121 -1.72 3.21 -14.71
C GLY A 121 -1.48 3.03 -13.21
N THR A 122 -2.33 2.23 -12.54
CA THR A 122 -2.16 1.92 -11.12
C THR A 122 -1.85 0.45 -10.92
N GLU A 123 -1.03 0.13 -9.91
CA GLU A 123 -0.70 -1.25 -9.55
C GLU A 123 -1.97 -2.08 -9.22
N GLY A 124 -2.98 -1.44 -8.62
CA GLY A 124 -4.27 -2.07 -8.35
C GLY A 124 -5.04 -2.44 -9.62
N LEU A 125 -4.99 -1.61 -10.66
CA LEU A 125 -5.63 -1.91 -11.95
C LEU A 125 -4.91 -3.05 -12.66
N ALA A 126 -3.58 -2.99 -12.72
CA ALA A 126 -2.74 -4.06 -13.26
C ALA A 126 -3.05 -5.41 -12.58
N SER A 127 -3.15 -5.42 -11.25
CA SER A 127 -3.44 -6.64 -10.51
C SER A 127 -4.85 -7.18 -10.79
N ARG A 128 -5.86 -6.30 -10.95
CA ARG A 128 -7.22 -6.73 -11.32
C ARG A 128 -7.28 -7.34 -12.72
N LEU A 129 -6.55 -6.77 -13.68
CA LEU A 129 -6.44 -7.32 -15.04
C LEU A 129 -5.78 -8.70 -15.05
N ASN A 130 -4.76 -8.91 -14.22
CA ASN A 130 -4.12 -10.23 -14.07
C ASN A 130 -5.10 -11.24 -13.45
N ALA A 131 -5.84 -10.84 -12.41
CA ALA A 131 -6.86 -11.70 -11.80
C ALA A 131 -7.95 -12.10 -12.80
N ALA A 132 -8.42 -11.17 -13.64
CA ALA A 132 -9.42 -11.46 -14.68
C ALA A 132 -8.90 -12.45 -15.74
N ARG A 133 -7.66 -12.26 -16.22
CA ARG A 133 -7.03 -13.20 -17.16
C ARG A 133 -6.93 -14.59 -16.55
N ASP A 134 -6.41 -14.68 -15.34
CA ASP A 134 -6.24 -15.95 -14.64
C ASP A 134 -7.58 -16.64 -14.41
N ARG A 135 -8.64 -15.88 -14.05
CA ARG A 135 -9.98 -16.43 -13.84
C ARG A 135 -10.59 -17.08 -15.09
N LEU A 136 -10.29 -16.55 -16.27
CA LEU A 136 -10.83 -17.06 -17.54
C LEU A 136 -9.96 -18.13 -18.20
N LEU A 137 -8.69 -18.25 -17.81
CA LEU A 137 -7.75 -19.22 -18.40
C LEU A 137 -7.44 -20.41 -17.50
N LYS A 138 -7.57 -20.26 -16.17
CA LYS A 138 -7.25 -21.30 -15.18
C LYS A 138 -8.48 -21.90 -14.48
N GLY A 139 -9.66 -21.32 -14.67
CA GLY A 139 -10.90 -21.76 -14.02
C GLY A 139 -12.02 -21.99 -15.02
#